data_AF-A0A4R9B3W9-F1
#
_entry.id   AF-A0A4R9B3W9-F1
#
_cell.length_a   1.000
_cell.length_b   1.000
_cell.length_c   1.000
_cell.angle_alpha   90.00
_cell.angle_beta   90.00
_cell.angle_gamma   90.00
#
_symmetry.space_group_name_H-M   'P 1'
#
loop_
_entity.id
_entity.type
_entity.pdbx_description
1 polymer ?
#
loop_
_entity_poly.entity_id
_entity_poly.type
_entity_poly.pdbx_seq_one_letter_code
_entity_poly.pdbx_strand_id
1 'polypeptide(L)'
;MNIRRTLITAGTAAAFILGLTGCAAPGDAVDGVLDPLFGGATATATPTATPTPTPLAGDLDANGKIDTWEAEQLAKGSYKLADGSVVKVDPTKPFAAPVIASIKREAAPLASKMNETGESRRLTLVALMGQADAVTAETGRGVTYVYLATTRTHDANGNPADELVWATTASDKSRGTGIAPSANKASLLAEARSWSANRNYEVIGIG
;
A
#
# COMPACT_ATOMS: atom_id res chain seq x y z
N MET A 1 -43.16 -3.35 27.64
CA MET A 1 -42.54 -4.64 27.23
C MET A 1 -41.03 -4.45 27.24
N ASN A 2 -40.31 -5.33 27.93
CA ASN A 2 -39.07 -5.04 28.64
C ASN A 2 -37.80 -4.87 27.76
N ILE A 3 -36.97 -3.88 28.13
CA ILE A 3 -35.61 -3.64 27.63
C ILE A 3 -34.63 -4.56 28.37
N ARG A 4 -33.78 -5.30 27.66
CA ARG A 4 -32.59 -5.96 28.23
C ARG A 4 -31.33 -5.35 27.61
N ARG A 5 -30.60 -4.57 28.41
CA ARG A 5 -29.24 -4.12 28.16
C ARG A 5 -28.28 -5.17 28.71
N THR A 6 -27.27 -5.56 27.94
CA THR A 6 -26.12 -6.33 28.46
C THR A 6 -24.84 -5.63 28.02
N LEU A 7 -24.18 -4.99 28.99
CA LEU A 7 -22.78 -4.55 28.94
C LEU A 7 -21.97 -5.58 29.71
N ILE A 8 -20.84 -6.05 29.16
CA ILE A 8 -19.75 -6.61 29.96
C ILE A 8 -18.41 -6.08 29.41
N THR A 9 -17.63 -5.58 30.35
CA THR A 9 -16.36 -4.87 30.29
C THR A 9 -15.17 -5.83 30.46
N ALA A 10 -13.98 -5.34 30.08
CA ALA A 10 -12.66 -5.57 30.67
C ALA A 10 -11.70 -6.56 29.99
N GLY A 11 -10.51 -6.04 29.71
CA GLY A 11 -9.30 -6.75 29.33
C GLY A 11 -8.13 -5.75 29.26
N THR A 12 -7.60 -5.37 30.42
CA THR A 12 -6.50 -4.41 30.58
C THR A 12 -5.14 -5.11 30.55
N ALA A 13 -4.15 -4.39 30.00
CA ALA A 13 -2.70 -4.42 30.29
C ALA A 13 -1.83 -5.59 29.75
N ALA A 14 -0.81 -5.22 28.98
CA ALA A 14 0.56 -5.19 29.51
C ALA A 14 1.46 -4.31 28.62
N ALA A 15 2.06 -3.28 29.22
CA ALA A 15 3.18 -2.55 28.68
C ALA A 15 4.47 -3.28 29.07
N PHE A 16 5.43 -3.36 28.14
CA PHE A 16 6.85 -3.51 28.49
C PHE A 16 7.68 -2.55 27.63
N ILE A 17 8.21 -1.54 28.30
CA ILE A 17 9.32 -0.67 27.89
C ILE A 17 10.61 -1.44 28.24
N LEU A 18 11.62 -1.40 27.37
CA LEU A 18 13.07 -1.54 27.64
C LEU A 18 13.74 -1.56 26.24
N GLY A 19 14.69 -0.73 25.84
CA GLY A 19 15.44 0.36 26.44
C GLY A 19 16.53 0.71 25.41
N LEU A 20 16.43 1.87 24.76
CA LEU A 20 17.52 2.43 23.97
C LEU A 20 18.56 2.98 24.96
N THR A 21 19.75 2.40 25.00
CA THR A 21 20.99 3.04 25.45
C THR A 21 22.17 2.12 25.11
N GLY A 22 23.22 2.69 24.53
CA GLY A 22 24.45 1.95 24.27
C GLY A 22 25.25 2.41 23.06
N CYS A 23 25.56 3.71 23.00
CA CYS A 23 26.69 4.20 22.22
C CYS A 23 27.99 3.79 22.93
N ALA A 24 28.87 3.05 22.28
CA ALA A 24 30.30 3.06 22.58
C ALA A 24 31.11 2.65 21.33
N ALA A 25 31.97 3.57 20.89
CA ALA A 25 33.00 3.38 19.88
C ALA A 25 34.26 2.71 20.53
N PRO A 26 35.34 2.43 19.77
CA PRO A 26 36.27 1.32 19.97
C PRO A 26 37.35 1.57 21.03
N GLY A 27 37.96 0.50 21.55
CA GLY A 27 39.10 0.57 22.45
C GLY A 27 39.93 -0.71 22.44
N ASP A 28 41.21 -0.56 22.14
CA ASP A 28 42.25 -1.58 21.99
C ASP A 28 42.55 -2.42 23.26
N ALA A 29 43.08 -3.61 22.96
CA ALA A 29 43.97 -4.51 23.70
C ALA A 29 44.28 -4.26 25.19
N VAL A 30 44.19 -5.35 25.98
CA VAL A 30 45.22 -5.73 26.96
C VAL A 30 45.23 -7.26 27.17
N ASP A 31 46.41 -7.83 26.97
CA ASP A 31 46.84 -9.18 27.37
C ASP A 31 46.56 -9.49 28.85
N GLY A 32 46.22 -10.73 29.15
CA GLY A 32 46.12 -11.19 30.54
C GLY A 32 45.61 -12.61 30.70
N VAL A 33 46.51 -13.57 30.46
CA VAL A 33 46.60 -14.91 31.06
C VAL A 33 45.52 -15.23 32.11
N LEU A 34 44.72 -16.27 31.89
CA LEU A 34 44.42 -17.37 32.81
C LEU A 34 43.40 -18.33 32.14
N ASP A 35 43.89 -19.46 31.64
CA ASP A 35 43.14 -20.72 31.46
C ASP A 35 43.76 -21.73 32.47
N PRO A 36 43.17 -22.89 32.81
CA PRO A 36 41.96 -23.51 32.27
C PRO A 36 41.02 -24.13 33.33
N LEU A 37 39.77 -24.44 32.98
CA LEU A 37 39.04 -25.69 33.34
C LEU A 37 37.53 -25.52 33.10
N PHE A 38 36.93 -26.58 32.53
CA PHE A 38 35.50 -26.87 32.36
C PHE A 38 34.85 -26.53 31.01
N GLY A 39 34.43 -27.60 30.32
CA GLY A 39 33.34 -27.58 29.35
C GLY A 39 33.81 -27.62 27.91
N GLY A 40 33.68 -28.78 27.25
CA GLY A 40 33.83 -28.89 25.81
C GLY A 40 32.90 -27.89 25.11
N ALA A 41 33.49 -26.84 24.55
CA ALA A 41 32.78 -25.91 23.69
C ALA A 41 32.45 -26.64 22.39
N THR A 42 31.24 -27.19 22.32
CA THR A 42 30.61 -27.48 21.04
C THR A 42 30.52 -26.17 20.27
N ALA A 43 31.36 -26.04 19.24
CA ALA A 43 31.29 -24.94 18.28
C ALA A 43 29.84 -24.85 17.77
N THR A 44 29.11 -23.83 18.21
CA THR A 44 27.77 -23.56 17.71
C THR A 44 27.98 -23.06 16.29
N ALA A 45 27.56 -23.84 15.30
CA ALA A 45 27.63 -23.44 13.90
C ALA A 45 26.90 -22.11 13.73
N THR A 46 27.65 -21.06 13.38
CA THR A 46 27.08 -19.77 13.00
C THR A 46 26.11 -20.03 11.84
N PRO A 47 24.82 -19.63 11.94
CA PRO A 47 23.89 -19.81 10.85
C PRO A 47 24.43 -19.05 9.63
N THR A 48 24.77 -19.78 8.58
CA THR A 48 25.11 -19.20 7.28
C THR A 48 23.92 -18.36 6.85
N ALA A 49 24.14 -17.05 6.68
CA ALA A 49 23.12 -16.16 6.16
C ALA A 49 22.60 -16.73 4.85
N THR A 50 21.30 -17.05 4.80
CA THR A 50 20.65 -17.41 3.54
C THR A 50 20.84 -16.23 2.60
N PRO A 51 21.40 -16.42 1.39
CA PRO A 51 21.53 -15.33 0.44
C PRO A 51 20.13 -14.75 0.23
N THR A 52 19.96 -13.48 0.58
CA THR A 52 18.76 -12.76 0.17
C THR A 52 18.82 -12.72 -1.35
N PRO A 53 17.81 -13.26 -2.06
CA PRO A 53 17.83 -13.26 -3.52
C PRO A 53 18.04 -11.82 -3.99
N THR A 54 19.07 -11.63 -4.83
CA THR A 54 19.35 -10.33 -5.41
C THR A 54 18.11 -9.90 -6.21
N PRO A 55 17.52 -8.72 -5.95
CA PRO A 55 16.38 -8.24 -6.72
C PRO A 55 16.73 -8.23 -8.21
N LEU A 56 15.95 -8.95 -9.00
CA LEU A 56 16.13 -8.97 -10.45
C LEU A 56 15.50 -7.69 -11.02
N ALA A 57 16.28 -6.88 -11.73
CA ALA A 57 15.75 -5.64 -12.29
C ALA A 57 14.67 -5.96 -13.35
N GLY A 58 13.43 -5.51 -13.12
CA GLY A 58 12.29 -5.78 -13.99
C GLY A 58 11.37 -6.91 -13.53
N ASP A 59 11.73 -7.60 -12.45
CA ASP A 59 10.85 -8.50 -11.70
C ASP A 59 9.83 -7.66 -10.91
N LEU A 60 8.57 -7.69 -11.35
CA LEU A 60 7.48 -6.84 -10.87
C LEU A 60 6.74 -7.47 -9.68
N ASP A 61 6.83 -8.79 -9.51
CA ASP A 61 6.18 -9.54 -8.43
C ASP A 61 7.16 -10.08 -7.36
N ALA A 62 8.46 -9.83 -7.54
CA ALA A 62 9.56 -10.25 -6.68
C ALA A 62 9.76 -11.78 -6.61
N ASN A 63 9.44 -12.53 -7.66
CA ASN A 63 9.58 -13.99 -7.72
C ASN A 63 10.98 -14.48 -8.16
N GLY A 64 11.89 -13.57 -8.51
CA GLY A 64 13.26 -13.84 -8.95
C GLY A 64 13.41 -14.20 -10.44
N LYS A 65 12.37 -14.02 -11.25
CA LYS A 65 12.36 -14.28 -12.70
C LYS A 65 11.68 -13.11 -13.42
N ILE A 66 11.88 -13.02 -14.74
CA ILE A 66 11.10 -12.14 -15.61
C ILE A 66 10.27 -13.06 -16.51
N ASP A 67 8.97 -13.09 -16.31
CA ASP A 67 8.06 -13.83 -17.17
C ASP A 67 7.68 -13.00 -18.42
N THR A 68 6.90 -13.62 -19.33
CA THR A 68 6.47 -12.97 -20.57
C THR A 68 5.58 -11.77 -20.31
N TRP A 69 4.75 -11.80 -19.26
CA TRP A 69 3.90 -10.66 -18.90
C TRP A 69 4.74 -9.51 -18.36
N GLU A 70 5.73 -9.77 -17.51
CA GLU A 70 6.65 -8.74 -17.00
C GLU A 70 7.47 -8.10 -18.12
N ALA A 71 7.94 -8.90 -19.09
CA ALA A 71 8.61 -8.39 -20.28
C ALA A 71 7.70 -7.48 -21.13
N GLU A 72 6.43 -7.85 -21.31
CA GLU A 72 5.44 -7.00 -22.00
C GLU A 72 5.15 -5.70 -21.23
N GLN A 73 5.08 -5.77 -19.90
CA GLN A 73 4.88 -4.59 -19.05
C GLN A 73 6.10 -3.65 -19.09
N LEU A 74 7.32 -4.19 -19.14
CA LEU A 74 8.55 -3.41 -19.31
C LEU A 74 8.70 -2.77 -20.70
N ALA A 75 8.05 -3.34 -21.72
CA ALA A 75 7.98 -2.75 -23.06
C ALA A 75 6.97 -1.60 -23.15
N LYS A 76 5.99 -1.56 -22.24
CA LYS A 76 5.16 -0.37 -21.98
C LYS A 76 5.98 0.66 -21.21
N GLY A 77 5.56 1.92 -21.24
CA GLY A 77 6.36 2.95 -20.57
C GLY A 77 6.37 4.29 -21.28
N SER A 78 5.27 4.67 -21.90
CA SER A 78 5.08 6.05 -22.36
C SER A 78 3.70 6.49 -21.93
N TYR A 79 3.65 7.65 -21.28
CA TYR A 79 2.41 8.24 -20.81
C TYR A 79 2.26 9.63 -21.39
N LYS A 80 1.09 9.92 -21.96
CA LYS A 80 0.80 11.22 -22.55
C LYS A 80 0.20 12.14 -21.49
N LEU A 81 0.89 13.23 -21.19
CA LEU A 81 0.38 14.28 -20.32
C LEU A 81 -0.74 15.06 -21.03
N ALA A 82 -1.62 15.72 -20.27
CA ALA A 82 -2.71 16.50 -20.89
C ALA A 82 -2.25 17.73 -21.70
N ASP A 83 -1.01 18.18 -21.56
CA ASP A 83 -0.42 19.20 -22.46
C ASP A 83 0.02 18.61 -23.81
N GLY A 84 -0.14 17.30 -24.00
CA GLY A 84 0.20 16.57 -25.21
C GLY A 84 1.62 16.01 -25.24
N SER A 85 2.48 16.37 -24.27
CA SER A 85 3.83 15.82 -24.16
C SER A 85 3.80 14.36 -23.71
N VAL A 86 4.86 13.61 -24.06
CA VAL A 86 4.98 12.19 -23.72
C VAL A 86 6.16 12.02 -22.76
N VAL A 87 5.90 11.40 -21.62
CA VAL A 87 6.91 11.08 -20.61
C VAL A 87 7.17 9.58 -20.63
N LYS A 88 8.45 9.21 -20.66
CA LYS A 88 8.86 7.81 -20.50
C LYS A 88 8.64 7.39 -19.05
N VAL A 89 7.91 6.29 -18.86
CA VAL A 89 7.62 5.71 -17.55
C VAL A 89 8.39 4.40 -17.42
N ASP A 90 9.11 4.27 -16.32
CA ASP A 90 9.71 3.01 -15.90
C ASP A 90 8.72 2.34 -14.93
N PRO A 91 8.05 1.23 -15.31
CA PRO A 91 7.02 0.63 -14.48
C PRO A 91 7.54 0.15 -13.12
N THR A 92 8.85 -0.11 -13.01
CA THR A 92 9.47 -0.55 -11.75
C THR A 92 9.65 0.58 -10.74
N LYS A 93 9.53 1.84 -11.17
CA LYS A 93 9.75 3.03 -10.32
C LYS A 93 8.45 3.77 -10.04
N PRO A 94 8.38 4.51 -8.91
CA PRO A 94 7.29 5.43 -8.68
C PRO A 94 7.11 6.40 -9.85
N PHE A 95 5.86 6.73 -10.17
CA PHE A 95 5.58 7.68 -11.23
C PHE A 95 6.21 9.05 -10.94
N ALA A 96 6.73 9.68 -11.99
CA ALA A 96 7.20 11.05 -11.88
C ALA A 96 6.03 11.99 -11.52
N ALA A 97 6.31 13.04 -10.76
CA ALA A 97 5.34 14.05 -10.35
C ALA A 97 4.40 14.55 -11.49
N PRO A 98 4.87 14.87 -12.72
CA PRO A 98 3.97 15.32 -13.79
C PRO A 98 2.98 14.23 -14.25
N VAL A 99 3.38 12.95 -14.24
CA VAL A 99 2.50 11.82 -14.56
C VAL A 99 1.40 11.72 -13.49
N ILE A 100 1.79 11.73 -12.20
CA ILE A 100 0.84 11.74 -11.07
C ILE A 100 -0.14 12.91 -11.18
N ALA A 101 0.35 14.11 -11.50
CA ALA A 101 -0.49 15.29 -11.64
C ALA A 101 -1.51 15.17 -12.79
N SER A 102 -1.12 14.61 -13.94
CA SER A 102 -2.05 14.38 -15.05
C SER A 102 -3.10 13.35 -14.69
N ILE A 103 -2.69 12.21 -14.12
CA ILE A 103 -3.60 11.15 -13.71
C ILE A 103 -4.62 11.68 -12.69
N LYS A 104 -4.16 12.46 -11.69
CA LYS A 104 -5.05 13.11 -10.72
C LYS A 104 -6.06 14.04 -11.37
N ARG A 105 -5.62 14.87 -12.32
CA ARG A 105 -6.49 15.81 -13.04
C ARG A 105 -7.56 15.09 -13.84
N GLU A 106 -7.20 14.00 -14.50
CA GLU A 106 -8.13 13.16 -15.28
C GLU A 106 -9.11 12.40 -14.38
N ALA A 107 -8.64 11.90 -13.23
CA ALA A 107 -9.45 11.15 -12.28
C ALA A 107 -10.37 12.02 -11.41
N ALA A 108 -9.99 13.27 -11.13
CA ALA A 108 -10.71 14.21 -10.28
C ALA A 108 -12.21 14.36 -10.60
N PRO A 109 -12.64 14.58 -11.86
CA PRO A 109 -14.07 14.68 -12.17
C PRO A 109 -14.85 13.40 -11.85
N LEU A 110 -14.26 12.22 -12.03
CA LEU A 110 -14.89 10.95 -11.66
C LEU A 110 -14.94 10.79 -10.14
N ALA A 111 -13.82 11.03 -9.44
CA ALA A 111 -13.75 10.96 -7.99
C ALA A 111 -14.75 11.93 -7.31
N SER A 112 -14.96 13.12 -7.86
CA SER A 112 -15.92 14.11 -7.31
C SER A 112 -17.37 13.60 -7.28
N LYS A 113 -17.73 12.68 -8.19
CA LYS A 113 -19.06 12.08 -8.29
C LYS A 113 -19.22 10.83 -7.43
N MET A 114 -18.17 10.40 -6.72
CA MET A 114 -18.25 9.26 -5.79
C MET A 114 -19.09 9.55 -4.55
N ASN A 115 -19.51 10.80 -4.37
CA ASN A 115 -20.48 11.21 -3.35
C ASN A 115 -21.93 11.10 -3.81
N GLU A 116 -22.19 10.78 -5.08
CA GLU A 116 -23.53 10.43 -5.55
C GLU A 116 -23.95 9.08 -4.95
N THR A 117 -25.23 8.72 -5.08
CA THR A 117 -25.78 7.48 -4.52
C THR A 117 -26.33 6.55 -5.61
N GLY A 118 -26.54 5.30 -5.26
CA GLY A 118 -27.16 4.30 -6.13
C GLY A 118 -26.37 4.03 -7.41
N GLU A 119 -27.08 3.90 -8.53
CA GLU A 119 -26.53 3.46 -9.81
C GLU A 119 -25.51 4.44 -10.39
N SER A 120 -25.70 5.75 -10.20
CA SER A 120 -24.75 6.75 -10.72
C SER A 120 -23.36 6.59 -10.11
N ARG A 121 -23.30 6.32 -8.79
CA ARG A 121 -22.05 6.02 -8.09
C ARG A 121 -21.40 4.73 -8.61
N ARG A 122 -22.20 3.69 -8.85
CA ARG A 122 -21.70 2.41 -9.39
C ARG A 122 -21.07 2.60 -10.77
N LEU A 123 -21.72 3.33 -11.66
CA LEU A 123 -21.20 3.63 -12.99
C LEU A 123 -19.94 4.51 -12.92
N THR A 124 -19.93 5.49 -12.02
CA THR A 124 -18.76 6.34 -11.76
C THR A 124 -17.56 5.52 -11.26
N LEU A 125 -17.78 4.57 -10.35
CA LEU A 125 -16.74 3.66 -9.87
C LEU A 125 -16.15 2.84 -11.02
N VAL A 126 -17.00 2.27 -11.88
CA VAL A 126 -16.55 1.51 -13.05
C VAL A 126 -15.73 2.39 -14.00
N ALA A 127 -16.13 3.66 -14.20
CA ALA A 127 -15.38 4.60 -15.01
C ALA A 127 -14.02 4.97 -14.37
N LEU A 128 -13.98 5.18 -13.06
CA LEU A 128 -12.74 5.47 -12.32
C LEU A 128 -11.76 4.29 -12.39
N MET A 129 -12.27 3.06 -12.25
CA MET A 129 -11.48 1.84 -12.45
C MET A 129 -11.00 1.70 -13.90
N GLY A 130 -11.86 1.97 -14.88
CA GLY A 130 -11.47 1.95 -16.30
C GLY A 130 -10.39 2.98 -16.64
N GLN A 131 -10.39 4.14 -15.97
CA GLN A 131 -9.32 5.12 -16.12
C GLN A 131 -8.02 4.65 -15.45
N ALA A 132 -8.07 3.97 -14.29
CA ALA A 132 -6.90 3.30 -13.72
C ALA A 132 -6.35 2.23 -14.67
N ASP A 133 -7.22 1.40 -15.26
CA ASP A 133 -6.85 0.37 -16.24
C ASP A 133 -6.15 0.96 -17.47
N ALA A 134 -6.64 2.11 -17.98
CA ALA A 134 -6.03 2.80 -19.10
C ALA A 134 -4.60 3.27 -18.77
N VAL A 135 -4.37 3.84 -17.58
CA VAL A 135 -3.03 4.22 -17.13
C VAL A 135 -2.12 2.99 -17.03
N THR A 136 -2.61 1.89 -16.47
CA THR A 136 -1.85 0.64 -16.38
C THR A 136 -1.50 0.07 -17.76
N ALA A 137 -2.41 0.19 -18.73
CA ALA A 137 -2.17 -0.25 -20.11
C ALA A 137 -1.09 0.57 -20.83
N GLU A 138 -0.96 1.86 -20.54
CA GLU A 138 0.07 2.75 -21.12
C GLU A 138 1.43 2.62 -20.42
N THR A 139 1.40 2.49 -19.09
CA THR A 139 2.61 2.62 -18.25
C THR A 139 3.21 1.28 -17.84
N GLY A 140 2.44 0.19 -17.86
CA GLY A 140 2.87 -1.11 -17.34
C GLY A 140 2.80 -1.24 -15.81
N ARG A 141 2.44 -0.17 -15.08
CA ARG A 141 2.33 -0.15 -13.61
C ARG A 141 0.89 0.06 -13.19
N GLY A 142 0.43 -0.71 -12.21
CA GLY A 142 -0.93 -0.61 -11.67
C GLY A 142 -1.20 0.75 -11.02
N VAL A 143 -2.46 1.15 -10.92
CA VAL A 143 -2.86 2.38 -10.22
C VAL A 143 -3.87 2.05 -9.13
N THR A 144 -3.60 2.50 -7.91
CA THR A 144 -4.52 2.46 -6.77
C THR A 144 -5.00 3.88 -6.48
N TYR A 145 -6.28 4.15 -6.65
CA TYR A 145 -6.87 5.40 -6.24
C TYR A 145 -7.32 5.38 -4.79
N VAL A 146 -7.07 6.49 -4.09
CA VAL A 146 -7.67 6.81 -2.80
C VAL A 146 -8.53 8.06 -2.97
N TYR A 147 -9.82 7.96 -2.72
CA TYR A 147 -10.80 9.01 -3.03
C TYR A 147 -11.87 9.12 -1.93
N LEU A 148 -12.51 10.28 -1.85
CA LEU A 148 -13.65 10.50 -0.94
C LEU A 148 -14.92 9.94 -1.57
N ALA A 149 -15.73 9.23 -0.80
CA ALA A 149 -17.00 8.67 -1.24
C ALA A 149 -18.06 8.77 -0.14
N THR A 150 -19.32 8.83 -0.55
CA THR A 150 -20.44 8.73 0.39
C THR A 150 -20.75 7.28 0.67
N THR A 151 -20.85 6.90 1.94
CA THR A 151 -21.34 5.59 2.38
C THR A 151 -22.62 5.76 3.18
N ARG A 152 -23.49 4.76 3.11
CA ARG A 152 -24.75 4.76 3.86
C ARG A 152 -24.57 3.96 5.13
N THR A 153 -24.65 4.63 6.26
CA THR A 153 -24.64 4.06 7.61
C THR A 153 -26.04 4.15 8.21
N HIS A 154 -26.18 3.73 9.47
CA HIS A 154 -27.38 3.97 10.27
C HIS A 154 -26.99 4.78 11.50
N ASP A 155 -27.78 5.79 11.85
CA ASP A 155 -27.59 6.58 13.06
C ASP A 155 -27.90 5.75 14.33
N ALA A 156 -27.74 6.36 15.51
CA ALA A 156 -28.03 5.71 16.79
C ALA A 156 -29.49 5.23 16.97
N ASN A 157 -30.41 5.73 16.14
CA ASN A 157 -31.83 5.37 16.14
C ASN A 157 -32.18 4.36 15.02
N GLY A 158 -31.20 3.92 14.23
CA GLY A 158 -31.40 3.02 13.10
C GLY A 158 -31.94 3.72 11.84
N ASN A 159 -31.90 5.05 11.76
CA ASN A 159 -32.25 5.76 10.53
C ASN A 159 -31.06 5.78 9.58
N PRO A 160 -31.27 5.64 8.26
CA PRO A 160 -30.18 5.78 7.30
C PRO A 160 -29.54 7.17 7.39
N ALA A 161 -28.22 7.19 7.49
CA ALA A 161 -27.40 8.39 7.47
C ALA A 161 -26.32 8.25 6.40
N ASP A 162 -25.99 9.34 5.73
CA ASP A 162 -24.90 9.38 4.78
C ASP A 162 -23.64 9.93 5.46
N GLU A 163 -22.51 9.25 5.28
CA GLU A 163 -21.22 9.66 5.82
C GLU A 163 -20.18 9.72 4.70
N LEU A 164 -19.30 10.72 4.76
CA LEU A 164 -18.15 10.81 3.85
C LEU A 164 -16.98 10.01 4.41
N VAL A 165 -16.54 9.02 3.64
CA VAL A 165 -15.40 8.17 3.97
C VAL A 165 -14.40 8.17 2.83
N TRP A 166 -13.13 8.00 3.16
CA TRP A 166 -12.11 7.68 2.18
C TRP A 166 -12.24 6.21 1.80
N ALA A 167 -12.18 5.92 0.52
CA ALA A 167 -12.25 4.59 -0.05
C ALA A 167 -11.09 4.36 -1.03
N THR A 168 -10.89 3.11 -1.42
CA THR A 168 -9.86 2.73 -2.39
C THR A 168 -10.45 1.95 -3.55
N THR A 169 -9.83 2.08 -4.72
CA THR A 169 -10.04 1.19 -5.86
C THR A 169 -8.73 1.04 -6.61
N ALA A 170 -8.60 0.01 -7.42
CA ALA A 170 -7.38 -0.26 -8.18
C ALA A 170 -7.70 -0.56 -9.64
N SER A 171 -6.70 -0.42 -10.51
CA SER A 171 -6.70 -1.07 -11.82
C SER A 171 -6.79 -2.60 -11.63
N ASP A 172 -7.26 -3.31 -12.66
CA ASP A 172 -7.76 -4.69 -12.60
C ASP A 172 -9.09 -4.81 -11.85
N LYS A 173 -10.19 -4.73 -12.61
CA LYS A 173 -11.57 -4.80 -12.11
C LYS A 173 -11.91 -6.06 -11.31
N SER A 174 -11.10 -7.11 -11.43
CA SER A 174 -11.30 -8.35 -10.68
C SER A 174 -10.78 -8.26 -9.24
N ARG A 175 -9.92 -7.27 -8.94
CA ARG A 175 -9.24 -7.11 -7.65
C ARG A 175 -9.75 -5.86 -6.95
N GLY A 176 -10.78 -6.02 -6.13
CA GLY A 176 -10.97 -5.08 -5.02
C GLY A 176 -9.69 -5.02 -4.18
N THR A 177 -9.33 -3.85 -3.66
CA THR A 177 -8.16 -3.71 -2.78
C THR A 177 -8.35 -4.49 -1.47
N GLY A 178 -9.59 -4.74 -1.06
CA GLY A 178 -9.94 -5.34 0.22
C GLY A 178 -9.72 -4.42 1.43
N ILE A 179 -9.27 -3.19 1.18
CA ILE A 179 -9.02 -2.18 2.21
C ILE A 179 -10.35 -1.56 2.65
N ALA A 180 -10.62 -1.58 3.95
CA ALA A 180 -11.84 -1.02 4.50
C ALA A 180 -11.86 0.52 4.35
N PRO A 181 -13.01 1.13 3.95
CA PRO A 181 -13.14 2.59 3.95
C PRO A 181 -12.91 3.18 5.34
N SER A 182 -12.39 4.41 5.40
CA SER A 182 -12.02 5.07 6.67
C SER A 182 -12.29 6.56 6.62
N ALA A 183 -12.70 7.15 7.75
CA ALA A 183 -12.76 8.61 7.89
C ALA A 183 -11.37 9.27 7.88
N ASN A 184 -10.30 8.51 8.16
CA ASN A 184 -8.94 9.03 8.20
C ASN A 184 -8.19 8.77 6.88
N LYS A 185 -8.06 9.82 6.05
CA LYS A 185 -7.31 9.79 4.79
C LYS A 185 -5.87 9.29 4.94
N ALA A 186 -5.16 9.74 5.97
CA ALA A 186 -3.74 9.45 6.13
C ALA A 186 -3.52 7.97 6.46
N SER A 187 -4.35 7.40 7.33
CA SER A 187 -4.34 5.97 7.61
C SER A 187 -4.64 5.14 6.36
N LEU A 188 -5.66 5.53 5.59
CA LEU A 188 -6.03 4.81 4.38
C LEU A 188 -4.96 4.88 3.28
N LEU A 189 -4.30 6.04 3.12
CA LEU A 189 -3.16 6.18 2.21
C LEU A 189 -1.98 5.30 2.62
N ALA A 190 -1.69 5.19 3.93
CA ALA A 190 -0.64 4.31 4.42
C ALA A 190 -0.95 2.84 4.14
N GLU A 191 -2.19 2.41 4.36
CA GLU A 191 -2.65 1.05 4.07
C GLU A 191 -2.62 0.76 2.57
N ALA A 192 -3.10 1.69 1.73
CA ALA A 192 -3.04 1.57 0.28
C ALA A 192 -1.61 1.45 -0.25
N ARG A 193 -0.65 2.17 0.34
CA ARG A 193 0.78 2.04 0.00
C ARG A 193 1.33 0.68 0.39
N SER A 194 0.99 0.18 1.58
CA SER A 194 1.36 -1.17 2.01
C SER A 194 0.78 -2.24 1.08
N TRP A 195 -0.46 -2.10 0.66
CA TRP A 195 -1.10 -3.00 -0.30
C TRP A 195 -0.41 -2.94 -1.68
N SER A 196 -0.04 -1.75 -2.14
CA SER A 196 0.53 -1.53 -3.47
C SER A 196 2.00 -1.93 -3.61
N ALA A 197 2.77 -1.90 -2.52
CA ALA A 197 4.24 -2.07 -2.52
C ALA A 197 4.72 -3.35 -3.23
N ASN A 198 4.01 -4.48 -3.04
CA ASN A 198 4.42 -5.78 -3.59
C ASN A 198 3.58 -6.21 -4.80
N ARG A 199 2.82 -5.28 -5.39
CA ARG A 199 1.89 -5.59 -6.51
C ARG A 199 2.24 -4.84 -7.79
N ASN A 200 3.30 -4.02 -7.75
CA ASN A 200 3.65 -3.06 -8.79
C ASN A 200 2.54 -2.01 -9.06
N TYR A 201 2.03 -1.37 -8.00
CA TYR A 201 1.01 -0.32 -8.08
C TYR A 201 1.53 1.03 -7.58
N GLU A 202 1.07 2.10 -8.22
CA GLU A 202 1.23 3.47 -7.73
C GLU A 202 -0.02 3.93 -6.97
N VAL A 203 0.16 4.50 -5.78
CA VAL A 203 -0.96 5.04 -4.99
C VAL A 203 -1.18 6.51 -5.31
N ILE A 204 -2.39 6.84 -5.78
CA ILE A 204 -2.79 8.18 -6.17
C ILE A 204 -3.96 8.64 -5.31
N GLY A 205 -3.70 9.57 -4.39
CA GLY A 205 -4.75 10.24 -3.61
C GLY A 205 -5.41 11.37 -4.38
N ILE A 206 -6.74 11.33 -4.49
CA ILE A 206 -7.59 12.32 -5.18
C ILE A 206 -8.48 13.04 -4.16
N GLY A 207 -8.47 14.37 -4.20
CA GLY A 207 -9.06 15.24 -3.17
C GLY A 207 -8.11 15.50 -2.02
#